data_AF-A0A1B7JBQ3-F1
#
_entry.id   AF-A0A1B7JBQ3-F1
#
_cell.length_a   1.000
_cell.length_b   1.000
_cell.length_c   1.000
_cell.angle_alpha   90.00
_cell.angle_beta   90.00
_cell.angle_gamma   90.00
#
_symmetry.space_group_name_H-M   'P 1'
#
loop_
_entity.id
_entity.type
_entity.pdbx_description
1 polymer ?
#
loop_
_entity_poly.entity_id
_entity_poly.type
_entity_poly.pdbx_seq_one_letter_code
_entity_poly.pdbx_strand_id
1 'polypeptide(L)'
;MQVKVLNSKDVRVNYDRTVSIGHDESLIVANDRKVTVDGKQNHKTTKDHVSLVEGNHSLEVNGDLAQKIAGALGIKVQGDIVLQSDSKISLRVGGAFVVIHAGGVDVMGSKINLNSGGSPGEIILPMRPVILKAAAGSGTMFVSHCPKENENK
;
A
#
# COMPACT_ATOMS: atom_id res chain seq x y z
N MET A 1 -23.61 9.36 21.46
CA MET A 1 -23.57 10.83 21.40
C MET A 1 -22.99 11.23 20.04
N GLN A 2 -23.60 12.19 19.35
CA GLN A 2 -23.08 12.71 18.08
C GLN A 2 -22.30 13.99 18.35
N VAL A 3 -21.07 14.09 17.84
CA VAL A 3 -20.28 15.33 17.89
C VAL A 3 -20.26 15.92 16.48
N LYS A 4 -20.83 17.12 16.33
CA LYS A 4 -20.76 17.90 15.10
C LYS A 4 -19.84 19.10 15.34
N VAL A 5 -18.85 19.26 14.48
CA VAL A 5 -17.96 20.42 14.48
C VAL A 5 -18.19 21.17 13.17
N LEU A 6 -18.34 22.50 13.24
CA LEU A 6 -18.69 23.32 12.06
C LEU A 6 -17.47 23.80 11.27
N ASN A 7 -16.33 24.00 11.92
CA ASN A 7 -15.11 24.49 11.29
C ASN A 7 -13.94 23.54 11.56
N SER A 8 -13.24 23.71 12.69
CA SER A 8 -12.02 22.97 13.01
C SER A 8 -12.14 22.19 14.32
N LYS A 9 -11.51 21.01 14.36
CA LYS A 9 -11.38 20.19 15.57
C LYS A 9 -9.93 19.81 15.77
N ASP A 10 -9.31 20.39 16.79
CA ASP A 10 -8.00 19.98 17.27
C ASP A 10 -8.13 19.06 18.47
N VAL A 11 -7.42 17.94 18.44
CA VAL A 11 -7.37 17.01 19.57
C VAL A 11 -5.91 16.80 19.94
N ARG A 12 -5.54 17.26 21.13
CA ARG A 12 -4.24 16.98 21.74
C ARG A 12 -4.41 16.02 22.90
N VAL A 13 -3.62 14.95 22.89
CA VAL A 13 -3.50 14.01 23.99
C VAL A 13 -2.04 14.06 24.46
N ASN A 14 -1.81 14.38 25.73
CA ASN A 14 -0.44 14.59 26.25
C ASN A 14 0.30 13.29 26.54
N TYR A 15 -0.43 12.18 26.71
CA TYR A 15 0.11 10.87 27.06
C TYR A 15 -0.42 9.83 26.08
N ASP A 16 -1.43 9.04 26.50
CA ASP A 16 -1.90 7.90 25.74
C ASP A 16 -3.34 8.08 25.25
N ARG A 17 -3.58 7.61 24.02
CA ARG A 17 -4.92 7.44 23.47
C ARG A 17 -5.14 5.97 23.13
N THR A 18 -6.15 5.37 23.74
CA THR A 18 -6.67 4.05 23.35
C THR A 18 -8.05 4.20 22.74
N VAL A 19 -8.30 3.49 21.64
CA VAL A 19 -9.61 3.44 20.98
C VAL A 19 -10.00 1.99 20.83
N SER A 20 -11.22 1.65 21.25
CA SER A 20 -11.81 0.33 21.06
C SER A 20 -13.16 0.49 20.37
N ILE A 21 -13.29 -0.11 19.19
CA ILE A 21 -14.52 -0.12 18.40
C ILE A 21 -15.07 -1.54 18.43
N GLY A 22 -16.31 -1.71 18.90
CA GLY A 22 -16.92 -3.04 19.08
C GLY A 22 -17.47 -3.67 17.80
N HIS A 23 -17.63 -2.88 16.73
CA HIS A 23 -18.18 -3.34 15.46
C HIS A 23 -17.38 -2.78 14.28
N ASP A 24 -17.75 -1.62 13.74
CA ASP A 24 -17.12 -1.04 12.55
C ASP A 24 -16.61 0.38 12.80
N GLU A 25 -15.48 0.72 12.17
CA GLU A 25 -15.00 2.08 12.01
C GLU A 25 -15.02 2.44 10.52
N SER A 26 -15.59 3.60 10.19
CA SER A 26 -15.50 4.19 8.85
C SER A 26 -14.86 5.58 8.97
N LEU A 27 -13.78 5.79 8.22
CA LEU A 27 -13.09 7.06 8.13
C LEU A 27 -13.07 7.52 6.67
N ILE A 28 -13.65 8.69 6.44
CA ILE A 28 -13.68 9.34 5.13
C ILE A 28 -12.96 10.68 5.27
N VAL A 29 -11.91 10.87 4.48
CA VAL A 29 -11.15 12.13 4.40
C VAL A 29 -11.30 12.64 2.97
N ALA A 30 -11.84 13.86 2.84
CA ALA A 30 -12.19 14.44 1.54
C ALA A 30 -11.00 15.00 0.75
N ASN A 31 -10.00 15.50 1.49
CA ASN A 31 -8.79 16.06 0.93
C ASN A 31 -7.61 15.18 1.41
N ASP A 32 -6.65 15.75 2.13
CA ASP A 32 -5.43 15.02 2.51
C ASP A 32 -5.51 14.39 3.90
N ARG A 33 -4.92 13.19 4.03
CA ARG A 33 -4.57 12.58 5.32
C ARG A 33 -3.06 12.43 5.40
N LYS A 34 -2.44 13.07 6.40
CA LYS A 34 -1.02 12.88 6.74
C LYS A 34 -0.93 12.12 8.07
N VAL A 35 -0.05 11.13 8.12
CA VAL A 35 0.20 10.33 9.33
C VAL A 35 1.70 10.24 9.53
N THR A 36 2.16 10.63 10.71
CA THR A 36 3.55 10.51 11.15
C THR A 36 3.56 9.68 12.43
N VAL A 37 4.47 8.70 12.49
CA VAL A 37 4.70 7.87 13.66
C VAL A 37 6.21 7.84 13.88
N ASP A 38 6.68 8.56 14.90
CA ASP A 38 8.12 8.63 15.22
C ASP A 38 8.66 7.31 15.80
N GLY A 39 7.77 6.56 16.44
CA GLY A 39 8.06 5.24 16.99
C GLY A 39 7.70 4.10 16.05
N LYS A 40 7.27 2.98 16.65
CA LYS A 40 6.91 1.76 15.91
C LYS A 40 5.44 1.77 15.50
N GLN A 41 5.15 1.49 14.23
CA GLN A 41 3.80 1.19 13.76
C GLN A 41 3.62 -0.33 13.57
N ASN A 42 2.75 -0.93 14.38
CA ASN A 42 2.30 -2.31 14.17
C ASN A 42 0.89 -2.31 13.56
N HIS A 43 0.66 -3.14 12.55
CA HIS A 43 -0.65 -3.32 11.94
C HIS A 43 -0.96 -4.81 11.79
N LYS A 44 -2.12 -5.24 12.27
CA LYS A 44 -2.60 -6.62 12.15
C LYS A 44 -4.01 -6.62 11.60
N THR A 45 -4.19 -7.30 10.48
CA THR A 45 -5.50 -7.57 9.87
C THR A 45 -5.72 -9.08 9.90
N THR A 46 -6.86 -9.53 10.42
CA THR A 46 -7.17 -10.97 10.57
C THR A 46 -7.86 -11.57 9.35
N LYS A 47 -8.51 -10.73 8.55
CA LYS A 47 -9.13 -11.07 7.27
C LYS A 47 -8.42 -10.29 6.15
N ASP A 48 -9.15 -9.82 5.16
CA ASP A 48 -8.59 -9.16 3.98
C ASP A 48 -8.11 -7.74 4.29
N HIS A 49 -6.93 -7.40 3.75
CA HIS A 49 -6.43 -6.03 3.66
C HIS A 49 -6.40 -5.64 2.18
N VAL A 50 -7.23 -4.67 1.80
CA VAL A 50 -7.37 -4.24 0.40
C VAL A 50 -7.01 -2.76 0.31
N SER A 51 -6.04 -2.44 -0.56
CA SER A 51 -5.60 -1.07 -0.84
C SER A 51 -5.76 -0.78 -2.33
N LEU A 52 -6.47 0.31 -2.65
CA LEU A 52 -6.59 0.85 -3.99
C LEU A 52 -5.98 2.24 -4.01
N VAL A 53 -4.99 2.44 -4.87
CA VAL A 53 -4.36 3.73 -5.12
C VAL A 53 -4.62 4.06 -6.58
N GLU A 54 -5.45 5.08 -6.83
CA GLU A 54 -5.78 5.52 -8.20
C GLU A 54 -4.64 6.36 -8.81
N GLY A 55 -3.83 6.99 -7.95
CA GLY A 55 -2.60 7.68 -8.33
C GLY A 55 -1.34 6.82 -8.13
N ASN A 56 -0.27 7.44 -7.67
CA ASN A 56 1.01 6.78 -7.45
C ASN A 56 1.12 6.19 -6.04
N HIS A 57 1.70 4.98 -5.94
CA HIS A 57 2.12 4.39 -4.67
C HIS A 57 3.66 4.38 -4.62
N SER A 58 4.24 5.15 -3.71
CA SER A 58 5.68 5.18 -3.45
C SER A 58 5.98 4.58 -2.08
N LEU A 59 7.07 3.82 -2.01
CA LEU A 59 7.56 3.20 -0.78
C LEU A 59 9.09 3.33 -0.75
N GLU A 60 9.59 3.99 0.29
CA GLU A 60 11.01 4.06 0.60
C GLU A 60 11.25 3.39 1.94
N VAL A 61 12.22 2.47 1.99
CA VAL A 61 12.59 1.72 3.20
C VAL A 61 14.10 1.81 3.33
N ASN A 62 14.56 2.51 4.37
CA ASN A 62 15.99 2.69 4.64
C ASN A 62 16.67 1.40 5.17
N GLY A 63 15.87 0.48 5.71
CA GLY A 63 16.32 -0.84 6.15
C GLY A 63 15.78 -1.95 5.26
N ASP A 64 15.53 -3.12 5.84
CA ASP A 64 15.05 -4.28 5.08
C ASP A 64 13.53 -4.24 4.84
N LEU A 65 13.13 -4.57 3.61
CA LEU A 65 11.76 -4.96 3.30
C LEU A 65 11.66 -6.48 3.21
N ALA A 66 11.00 -7.10 4.18
CA ALA A 66 10.74 -8.54 4.18
C ALA A 66 9.24 -8.82 3.97
N GLN A 67 8.91 -9.63 2.97
CA GLN A 67 7.54 -10.07 2.67
C GLN A 67 7.47 -11.60 2.65
N LYS A 68 6.59 -12.16 3.49
CA LYS A 68 6.30 -13.61 3.53
C LYS A 68 4.86 -13.86 3.10
N ILE A 69 4.68 -14.60 2.03
CA ILE A 69 3.38 -14.95 1.47
C ILE A 69 3.24 -16.47 1.50
N ALA A 70 2.15 -16.97 2.11
CA ALA A 70 1.86 -18.40 2.16
C ALA A 70 1.13 -18.90 0.91
N GLY A 71 0.29 -18.04 0.31
CA GLY A 71 -0.35 -18.27 -0.99
C GLY A 71 0.57 -17.89 -2.15
N ALA A 72 0.01 -17.26 -3.19
CA ALA A 72 0.80 -16.77 -4.31
C ALA A 72 1.08 -15.26 -4.24
N LEU A 73 2.22 -14.86 -4.80
CA LEU A 73 2.57 -13.47 -5.08
C LEU A 73 2.37 -13.20 -6.57
N GLY A 74 1.40 -12.35 -6.93
CA GLY A 74 1.12 -11.94 -8.30
C GLY A 74 1.47 -10.47 -8.53
N ILE A 75 2.18 -10.17 -9.62
CA ILE A 75 2.49 -8.81 -10.05
C ILE A 75 2.09 -8.70 -11.52
N LYS A 76 1.05 -7.89 -11.81
CA LYS A 76 0.63 -7.58 -13.18
C LYS A 76 0.88 -6.10 -13.43
N VAL A 77 1.79 -5.81 -14.37
CA VAL A 77 2.13 -4.46 -14.80
C VAL A 77 1.84 -4.36 -16.29
N GLN A 78 1.23 -3.26 -16.72
CA GLN A 78 0.98 -3.01 -18.15
C GLN A 78 2.24 -2.53 -18.87
N GLY A 79 3.07 -1.72 -18.20
CA GLY A 79 4.40 -1.33 -18.66
C GLY A 79 5.49 -2.24 -18.09
N ASP A 80 6.63 -1.64 -17.75
CA ASP A 80 7.83 -2.38 -17.37
C ASP A 80 7.86 -2.82 -15.91
N ILE A 81 8.50 -3.97 -15.67
CA ILE A 81 8.96 -4.38 -14.33
C ILE A 81 10.48 -4.20 -14.31
N VAL A 82 10.96 -3.22 -13.57
CA VAL A 82 12.40 -2.95 -13.39
C VAL A 82 12.82 -3.37 -12.00
N LEU A 83 13.75 -4.33 -11.93
CA LEU A 83 14.39 -4.76 -10.69
C LEU A 83 15.89 -4.46 -10.81
N GLN A 84 16.39 -3.59 -9.95
CA GLN A 84 17.80 -3.24 -9.89
C GLN A 84 18.35 -3.59 -8.51
N SER A 85 19.56 -4.15 -8.51
CA SER A 85 20.36 -4.34 -7.30
C SER A 85 21.79 -3.97 -7.63
N ASP A 86 22.44 -3.26 -6.70
CA ASP A 86 23.87 -2.92 -6.83
C ASP A 86 24.78 -4.13 -6.51
N SER A 87 24.21 -5.22 -6.01
CA SER A 87 24.95 -6.44 -5.64
C SER A 87 24.52 -7.65 -6.46
N LYS A 88 23.29 -8.14 -6.26
CA LYS A 88 22.79 -9.34 -6.93
C LYS A 88 21.27 -9.43 -6.92
N ILE A 89 20.72 -10.12 -7.92
CA ILE A 89 19.33 -10.57 -7.95
C ILE A 89 19.33 -12.09 -7.93
N SER A 90 18.56 -12.71 -7.05
CA SER A 90 18.50 -14.17 -6.89
C SER A 90 17.06 -14.66 -6.89
N LEU A 91 16.78 -15.63 -7.76
CA LEU A 91 15.49 -16.31 -7.87
C LEU A 91 15.72 -17.81 -7.63
N ARG A 92 14.98 -18.44 -6.72
CA ARG A 92 15.20 -19.85 -6.35
C ARG A 92 13.89 -20.60 -6.17
N VAL A 93 13.85 -21.84 -6.68
CA VAL A 93 12.76 -22.80 -6.47
C VAL A 93 13.37 -24.18 -6.20
N GLY A 94 13.23 -24.68 -4.98
CA GLY A 94 13.86 -25.94 -4.57
C GLY A 94 15.37 -25.92 -4.80
N GLY A 95 15.86 -26.84 -5.64
CA GLY A 95 17.26 -26.93 -6.06
C GLY A 95 17.64 -26.09 -7.29
N ALA A 96 16.67 -25.51 -8.01
CA ALA A 96 16.92 -24.69 -9.20
C ALA A 96 17.00 -23.19 -8.84
N PHE A 97 17.85 -22.44 -9.55
CA PHE A 97 18.00 -21.00 -9.32
C PHE A 97 18.51 -20.23 -10.55
N VAL A 98 18.29 -18.93 -10.50
CA VAL A 98 18.91 -17.92 -11.37
C VAL A 98 19.53 -16.84 -10.47
N VAL A 99 20.79 -16.51 -10.71
CA VAL A 99 21.48 -15.41 -10.02
C VAL A 99 22.06 -14.46 -11.06
N ILE A 100 21.74 -13.17 -10.93
CA ILE A 100 22.34 -12.08 -11.70
C ILE A 100 23.31 -11.35 -10.77
N HIS A 101 24.55 -11.17 -11.18
CA HIS A 101 25.60 -10.50 -10.42
C HIS A 101 26.55 -9.75 -11.36
N ALA A 102 27.50 -8.97 -10.81
CA ALA A 102 28.42 -8.14 -11.60
C ALA A 102 29.20 -8.88 -12.70
N GLY A 103 29.52 -10.17 -12.50
CA GLY A 103 30.24 -10.99 -13.49
C GLY A 103 29.39 -11.67 -14.57
N GLY A 104 28.05 -11.59 -14.54
CA GLY A 104 27.18 -12.33 -15.46
C GLY A 104 25.90 -12.91 -14.83
N VAL A 105 25.37 -13.97 -15.46
CA VAL A 105 24.14 -14.66 -15.05
C VAL A 105 24.42 -16.16 -14.89
N ASP A 106 24.18 -16.67 -13.68
CA ASP A 106 24.23 -18.10 -13.38
C ASP A 106 22.82 -18.70 -13.46
N VAL A 107 22.70 -19.83 -14.17
CA VAL A 107 21.44 -20.58 -14.28
C VAL A 107 21.71 -22.05 -13.96
N MET A 108 21.02 -22.57 -12.95
CA MET A 108 21.17 -23.96 -12.49
C MET A 108 19.81 -24.64 -12.33
N GLY A 109 19.71 -25.87 -12.85
CA GLY A 109 18.54 -26.73 -12.75
C GLY A 109 18.76 -28.04 -13.51
N SER A 110 18.00 -29.09 -13.19
CA SER A 110 18.11 -30.40 -13.86
C SER A 110 17.76 -30.34 -15.35
N LYS A 111 16.89 -29.40 -15.73
CA LYS A 111 16.49 -29.13 -17.11
C LYS A 111 16.32 -27.64 -17.31
N ILE A 112 17.00 -27.09 -18.32
CA ILE A 112 16.84 -25.71 -18.77
C ILE A 112 16.27 -25.77 -20.18
N ASN A 113 15.05 -25.28 -20.37
CA ASN A 113 14.50 -25.11 -21.72
C ASN A 113 14.68 -23.66 -22.15
N LEU A 114 15.14 -23.47 -23.40
CA LEU A 114 15.24 -22.17 -24.04
C LEU A 114 14.36 -22.20 -25.29
N ASN A 115 13.43 -21.24 -25.39
CA ASN A 115 12.46 -21.14 -26.49
C ASN A 115 11.59 -22.40 -26.73
N SER A 116 11.42 -23.27 -25.73
CA SER A 116 10.61 -24.49 -25.83
C SER A 116 10.06 -24.91 -24.46
N GLY A 117 8.90 -25.57 -24.46
CA GLY A 117 8.26 -26.14 -23.27
C GLY A 117 7.71 -25.12 -22.26
N GLY A 118 7.15 -25.65 -21.15
CA GLY A 118 6.58 -24.87 -20.05
C GLY A 118 5.10 -24.53 -20.23
N SER A 119 4.49 -24.03 -19.15
CA SER A 119 3.16 -23.39 -19.15
C SER A 119 3.20 -22.26 -18.13
N PRO A 120 2.80 -21.03 -18.49
CA PRO A 120 2.81 -19.92 -17.55
C PRO A 120 1.83 -20.16 -16.41
N GLY A 121 2.18 -19.70 -15.21
CA GLY A 121 1.27 -19.71 -14.07
C GLY A 121 0.12 -18.71 -14.23
N GLU A 122 -0.97 -18.93 -13.50
CA GLU A 122 -2.09 -18.00 -13.45
C GLU A 122 -1.76 -16.79 -12.57
N ILE A 123 -2.20 -15.60 -13.00
CA ILE A 123 -1.98 -14.36 -12.25
C ILE A 123 -3.18 -14.11 -11.34
N ILE A 124 -2.92 -13.94 -10.04
CA ILE A 124 -3.95 -13.52 -9.08
C ILE A 124 -4.18 -12.00 -9.20
N LEU A 125 -5.45 -11.58 -9.34
CA LEU A 125 -5.84 -10.18 -9.40
C LEU A 125 -6.19 -9.64 -8.00
N PRO A 126 -5.92 -8.36 -7.71
CA PRO A 126 -6.31 -7.75 -6.44
C PRO A 126 -7.83 -7.66 -6.32
N MET A 127 -8.33 -7.85 -5.10
CA MET A 127 -9.71 -7.52 -4.74
C MET A 127 -9.93 -6.01 -4.85
N ARG A 128 -11.14 -5.58 -5.22
CA ARG A 128 -11.51 -4.16 -5.21
C ARG A 128 -12.15 -3.81 -3.87
N PRO A 129 -11.71 -2.74 -3.19
CA PRO A 129 -12.33 -2.32 -1.94
C PRO A 129 -13.71 -1.70 -2.22
N VAL A 130 -14.59 -1.73 -1.22
CA VAL A 130 -15.82 -0.94 -1.24
C VAL A 130 -15.44 0.53 -1.03
N ILE A 131 -15.56 1.35 -2.07
CA ILE A 131 -15.23 2.77 -2.00
C ILE A 131 -16.44 3.54 -1.47
N LEU A 132 -16.32 4.10 -0.27
CA LEU A 132 -17.32 5.03 0.26
C LEU A 132 -17.15 6.38 -0.44
N LYS A 133 -18.23 6.87 -1.05
CA LYS A 133 -18.24 8.18 -1.73
C LYS A 133 -18.02 9.28 -0.70
N ALA A 134 -16.94 10.05 -0.83
CA ALA A 134 -16.74 11.22 0.02
C ALA A 134 -17.86 12.23 -0.22
N ALA A 135 -18.44 12.78 0.86
CA ALA A 135 -19.47 13.82 0.79
C ALA A 135 -18.92 15.20 0.35
N ALA A 136 -17.71 15.27 -0.20
CA ALA A 136 -17.07 16.50 -0.65
C ALA A 136 -17.38 16.80 -2.12
N GLY A 137 -18.63 16.63 -2.53
CA GLY A 137 -19.13 17.30 -3.72
C GLY A 137 -19.33 18.78 -3.41
N SER A 138 -18.86 19.68 -4.27
CA SER A 138 -19.23 21.09 -4.20
C SER A 138 -20.75 21.20 -4.13
N GLY A 139 -21.27 21.74 -3.03
CA GLY A 139 -22.72 21.80 -2.77
C GLY A 139 -23.20 21.04 -1.54
N THR A 140 -22.33 20.34 -0.79
CA THR A 140 -22.73 19.88 0.56
C THR A 140 -22.64 21.03 1.57
N MET A 141 -23.68 21.14 2.40
CA MET A 141 -23.85 22.14 3.48
C MET A 141 -22.70 22.18 4.51
N PHE A 142 -21.70 21.32 4.38
CA PHE A 142 -20.51 21.24 5.22
C PHE A 142 -19.40 22.20 4.79
N VAL A 143 -19.29 22.54 3.50
CA VAL A 143 -18.19 23.40 2.98
C VAL A 143 -18.58 24.88 2.97
N SER A 144 -19.88 25.19 2.97
CA SER A 144 -20.39 26.57 2.90
C SER A 144 -20.11 27.42 4.14
N HIS A 145 -19.49 26.87 5.19
CA HIS A 145 -19.14 27.61 6.43
C HIS A 145 -17.65 27.52 6.80
N CYS A 146 -16.78 26.96 5.95
CA CYS A 146 -15.35 27.21 6.11
C CYS A 146 -15.06 28.64 5.63
N PRO A 147 -14.62 29.57 6.51
CA PRO A 147 -14.14 30.86 6.05
C PRO A 147 -12.93 30.60 5.16
N LYS A 148 -13.00 31.04 3.90
CA LYS A 148 -11.79 31.20 3.09
C LYS A 148 -10.87 32.11 3.88
N GLU A 149 -9.63 31.70 4.12
CA GLU A 149 -8.59 32.64 4.52
C GLU A 149 -8.66 33.82 3.56
N ASN A 150 -8.85 35.01 4.12
CA ASN A 150 -8.72 36.24 3.38
C ASN A 150 -7.28 36.28 2.87
N GLU A 151 -7.09 36.10 1.57
CA GLU A 151 -5.89 36.54 0.88
C GLU A 151 -5.81 38.07 1.04
N ASN A 152 -5.18 38.50 2.14
CA ASN A 152 -4.77 39.87 2.33
C ASN A 152 -3.43 40.06 1.63
N LYS A 153 -3.53 40.70 0.45
CA LYS A 153 -2.54 41.54 -0.24
C LYS A 153 -1.37 40.88 -0.96
#